data_AF-A0A1V9YVR8-F1
#
_entry.id   AF-A0A1V9YVR8-F1
#
_cell.length_a   1.000
_cell.length_b   1.000
_cell.length_c   1.000
_cell.angle_alpha   90.00
_cell.angle_beta   90.00
_cell.angle_gamma   90.00
#
_symmetry.space_group_name_H-M   'P 1'
#
loop_
_entity.id
_entity.type
_entity.pdbx_description
1 polymer ?
#
loop_
_entity_poly.entity_id
_entity_poly.type
_entity_poly.pdbx_seq_one_letter_code
_entity_poly.pdbx_strand_id
1 'polypeptide(L)'
;MRALALATIVASAAAAACPYGAVQGSRIVVADNNCAQTAAKTCIITSNCTKVDADAVILDKYNSFGEADGVGDMTNYPNTGFNLFQNSIKTVSNIDFSDLTYLWHIFQRQVVWKSDLFVCQIGTLGFNNLTCSDIKNCPISTFVVSAGTFGALDALQKWAGDATVVTGFRVTQDIATKADTCSANHGKIKQLWKGKTQYSITQC
;
A
#
# COMPACT_ATOMS: atom_id res chain seq x y z
N MET A 1 55.51 37.12 -10.06
CA MET A 1 54.50 36.52 -9.17
C MET A 1 53.54 35.73 -10.04
N ARG A 2 53.53 34.40 -9.95
CA ARG A 2 52.60 33.53 -10.69
C ARG A 2 51.40 33.24 -9.79
N ALA A 3 50.22 33.70 -10.18
CA ALA A 3 48.98 33.43 -9.46
C ALA A 3 48.48 32.02 -9.80
N LEU A 4 48.36 31.17 -8.79
CA LEU A 4 47.68 29.87 -8.89
C LEU A 4 46.16 30.13 -8.77
N ALA A 5 45.40 29.88 -9.84
CA ALA A 5 43.95 29.89 -9.78
C ALA A 5 43.46 28.52 -9.29
N LEU A 6 42.91 28.46 -8.06
CA LEU A 6 42.18 27.29 -7.57
C LEU A 6 40.80 27.26 -8.24
N ALA A 7 40.54 26.26 -9.09
CA ALA A 7 39.21 25.96 -9.58
C ALA A 7 38.47 25.10 -8.56
N THR A 8 37.43 25.65 -7.93
CA THR A 8 36.51 24.90 -7.08
C THR A 8 35.54 24.10 -7.95
N ILE A 9 35.70 22.78 -7.96
CA ILE A 9 34.71 21.87 -8.56
C ILE A 9 33.54 21.78 -7.57
N VAL A 10 32.44 22.44 -7.89
CA VAL A 10 31.19 22.29 -7.13
C VAL A 10 30.51 21.02 -7.60
N ALA A 11 30.60 19.95 -6.83
CA ALA A 11 29.81 18.75 -7.07
C ALA A 11 28.35 19.05 -6.69
N SER A 12 27.51 19.32 -7.69
CA SER A 12 26.07 19.40 -7.52
C SER A 12 25.53 17.99 -7.24
N ALA A 13 25.16 17.71 -5.99
CA ALA A 13 24.41 16.50 -5.66
C ALA A 13 23.06 16.57 -6.39
N ALA A 14 22.87 15.70 -7.40
CA ALA A 14 21.57 15.54 -8.02
C ALA A 14 20.60 15.07 -6.92
N ALA A 15 19.54 15.84 -6.67
CA ALA A 15 18.47 15.39 -5.80
C ALA A 15 17.94 14.07 -6.37
N ALA A 16 17.97 13.00 -5.57
CA ALA A 16 17.41 11.73 -5.99
C ALA A 16 15.94 11.94 -6.38
N ALA A 17 15.55 11.43 -7.55
CA ALA A 17 14.17 11.50 -7.98
C ALA A 17 13.27 10.79 -6.96
N CYS A 18 12.11 11.37 -6.67
CA CYS A 18 11.17 10.77 -5.73
C CYS A 18 10.71 9.40 -6.25
N PRO A 19 10.83 8.30 -5.46
CA PRO A 19 10.43 6.97 -5.92
C PRO A 19 8.92 6.84 -6.13
N TYR A 20 8.13 7.82 -5.68
CA TYR A 20 6.68 7.81 -5.72
C TYR A 20 6.06 8.51 -6.93
N GLY A 21 6.85 8.85 -7.94
CA GLY A 21 6.35 9.48 -9.18
C GLY A 21 5.29 8.64 -9.92
N ALA A 22 5.28 7.31 -9.71
CA ALA A 22 4.30 6.39 -10.29
C ALA A 22 3.09 6.11 -9.38
N VAL A 23 3.12 6.51 -8.11
CA VAL A 23 2.00 6.29 -7.18
C VAL A 23 0.92 7.33 -7.46
N GLN A 24 -0.27 6.87 -7.83
CA GLN A 24 -1.40 7.77 -8.09
C GLN A 24 -1.96 8.27 -6.76
N GLY A 25 -1.50 9.43 -6.30
CA GLY A 25 -1.99 10.04 -5.07
C GLY A 25 -1.42 11.43 -4.83
N SER A 26 -2.25 12.29 -4.24
CA SER A 26 -1.84 13.60 -3.71
C SER A 26 -1.38 13.52 -2.24
N ARG A 27 -1.79 12.46 -1.52
CA ARG A 27 -1.53 12.19 -0.11
C ARG A 27 -1.12 10.71 0.03
N ILE A 28 0.18 10.48 0.00
CA ILE A 28 0.80 9.16 0.03
C ILE A 28 1.35 8.90 1.43
N VAL A 29 0.83 7.90 2.12
CA VAL A 29 1.38 7.46 3.42
C VAL A 29 2.63 6.64 3.17
N VAL A 30 3.73 6.99 3.85
CA VAL A 30 5.01 6.28 3.78
C VAL A 30 5.64 6.17 5.16
N ALA A 31 6.49 5.15 5.34
CA ALA A 31 7.32 4.97 6.52
C ALA A 31 8.77 4.63 6.10
N ASP A 32 9.37 5.48 5.28
CA ASP A 32 10.72 5.32 4.75
C ASP A 32 11.61 6.53 5.09
N ASN A 33 12.76 6.65 4.41
CA ASN A 33 13.71 7.74 4.63
C ASN A 33 13.14 9.13 4.30
N ASN A 34 12.01 9.25 3.60
CA ASN A 34 11.32 10.53 3.40
C ASN A 34 10.71 11.07 4.71
N CYS A 35 10.56 10.21 5.72
CA CYS A 35 10.14 10.59 7.07
C CYS A 35 11.29 10.86 8.04
N ALA A 36 12.56 10.81 7.61
CA ALA A 36 13.72 10.97 8.51
C ALA A 36 13.76 12.33 9.26
N GLN A 37 13.06 13.34 8.74
CA GLN A 37 12.96 14.67 9.33
C GLN A 37 11.67 14.89 10.14
N THR A 38 10.99 13.83 10.58
CA THR A 38 9.82 13.90 11.47
C THR A 38 10.10 13.19 12.80
N ALA A 39 9.37 13.57 13.84
CA ALA A 39 9.43 12.87 15.12
C ALA A 39 8.84 11.45 15.04
N ALA A 40 7.92 11.20 14.10
CA ALA A 40 7.38 9.89 13.79
C ALA A 40 8.12 9.24 12.60
N LYS A 41 8.10 7.92 12.56
CA LYS A 41 8.59 7.08 11.46
C LYS A 41 7.65 7.06 10.26
N THR A 42 6.41 7.51 10.43
CA THR A 42 5.39 7.57 9.36
C THR A 42 5.07 9.02 9.03
N CYS A 43 4.89 9.33 7.76
CA CYS A 43 4.55 10.66 7.27
C CYS A 43 3.67 10.59 6.01
N ILE A 44 3.05 11.70 5.63
CA ILE A 44 2.30 11.83 4.38
C ILE A 44 3.08 12.73 3.43
N ILE A 45 3.27 12.29 2.20
CA ILE A 45 4.00 13.00 1.15
C ILE A 45 3.18 13.06 -0.14
N THR A 46 3.60 13.93 -1.05
CA THR A 46 3.15 13.94 -2.45
C THR A 46 4.02 12.99 -3.29
N SER A 47 3.62 12.75 -4.54
CA SER A 47 4.42 11.99 -5.52
C SER A 47 5.79 12.61 -5.85
N ASN A 48 6.02 13.87 -5.43
CA ASN A 48 7.31 14.56 -5.51
C ASN A 48 8.07 14.58 -4.17
N CYS A 49 7.70 13.73 -3.21
CA CYS A 49 8.34 13.59 -1.89
C CYS A 49 8.29 14.87 -1.04
N THR A 50 7.39 15.80 -1.38
CA THR A 50 7.10 16.97 -0.55
C THR A 50 6.11 16.55 0.54
N LYS A 51 6.42 16.83 1.81
CA LYS A 51 5.54 16.53 2.93
C LYS A 51 4.22 17.27 2.80
N VAL A 52 3.12 16.55 3.00
CA VAL A 52 1.79 17.12 3.10
C VAL A 52 1.51 17.38 4.58
N ASP A 53 1.00 18.56 4.91
CA ASP A 53 0.69 18.99 6.27
C ASP A 53 1.89 18.88 7.23
N ALA A 54 2.93 19.70 6.99
CA ALA A 54 4.11 19.73 7.87
C ALA A 54 3.78 19.94 9.36
N ASP A 55 2.60 20.50 9.65
CA ASP A 55 2.09 20.78 10.99
C ASP A 55 1.16 19.69 11.56
N ALA A 56 0.71 18.73 10.74
CA ALA A 56 -0.10 17.62 11.23
C ALA A 56 0.78 16.62 11.98
N VAL A 57 0.54 16.49 13.29
CA VAL A 57 1.29 15.57 14.15
C VAL A 57 0.86 14.14 13.87
N ILE A 58 1.58 13.47 12.96
CA ILE A 58 1.52 12.02 12.83
C ILE A 58 2.39 11.42 13.95
N LEU A 59 1.85 10.44 14.68
CA LEU A 59 2.53 9.74 15.77
C LEU A 59 2.67 8.28 15.42
N ASP A 60 3.77 7.65 15.86
CA ASP A 60 4.03 6.22 15.61
C ASP A 60 2.94 5.29 16.13
N LYS A 61 2.17 5.70 17.14
CA LYS A 61 1.04 4.92 17.66
C LYS A 61 -0.18 4.90 16.74
N TYR A 62 -0.24 5.76 15.73
CA TYR A 62 -1.36 5.83 14.81
C TYR A 62 -1.24 4.74 13.76
N ASN A 63 -2.32 3.99 13.61
CA ASN A 63 -2.46 2.97 12.58
C ASN A 63 -3.50 3.32 11.53
N SER A 64 -4.14 4.49 11.64
CA SER A 64 -5.14 5.00 10.72
C SER A 64 -4.72 6.38 10.23
N PHE A 65 -4.78 6.57 8.93
CA PHE A 65 -4.44 7.81 8.25
C PHE A 65 -5.69 8.31 7.56
N GLY A 66 -6.07 9.58 7.73
CA GLY A 66 -7.23 10.16 7.05
C GLY A 66 -6.85 10.71 5.69
N GLU A 67 -7.76 10.62 4.73
CA GLU A 67 -7.67 11.26 3.41
C GLU A 67 -6.46 10.84 2.56
N ALA A 68 -5.75 9.78 2.92
CA ALA A 68 -4.72 9.22 2.07
C ALA A 68 -5.38 8.69 0.78
N ASP A 69 -4.70 8.91 -0.34
CA ASP A 69 -5.09 8.37 -1.65
C ASP A 69 -3.96 7.54 -2.30
N GLY A 70 -2.83 7.37 -1.61
CA GLY A 70 -1.79 6.40 -1.95
C GLY A 70 -1.08 5.83 -0.73
N VAL A 71 -0.44 4.68 -0.90
CA VAL A 71 0.50 4.11 0.08
C VAL A 71 1.80 3.73 -0.63
N GLY A 72 2.92 4.21 -0.10
CA GLY A 72 4.26 3.93 -0.61
C GLY A 72 5.02 2.94 0.26
N ASP A 73 6.34 3.11 0.38
CA ASP A 73 7.21 2.21 1.14
C ASP A 73 6.89 2.32 2.63
N MET A 74 6.58 1.19 3.25
CA MET A 74 6.23 1.07 4.67
C MET A 74 7.29 0.31 5.48
N THR A 75 8.53 0.18 4.97
CA THR A 75 9.60 -0.64 5.58
C THR A 75 9.88 -0.30 7.05
N ASN A 76 9.78 0.97 7.46
CA ASN A 76 9.99 1.37 8.87
C ASN A 76 8.69 1.59 9.65
N TYR A 77 7.57 1.07 9.17
CA TYR A 77 6.28 1.26 9.80
C TYR A 77 6.26 0.59 11.19
N PRO A 78 5.98 1.35 12.28
CA PRO A 78 6.21 0.86 13.64
C PRO A 78 5.12 -0.07 14.16
N ASN A 79 3.97 -0.18 13.48
CA ASN A 79 2.83 -0.94 13.97
C ASN A 79 2.66 -2.25 13.23
N THR A 80 2.20 -3.28 13.94
CA THR A 80 1.78 -4.56 13.36
C THR A 80 0.41 -4.50 12.71
N GLY A 81 -0.30 -3.37 12.85
CA GLY A 81 -1.60 -3.11 12.27
C GLY A 81 -1.60 -1.87 11.37
N PHE A 82 -2.18 -1.98 10.19
CA PHE A 82 -2.35 -0.87 9.24
C PHE A 82 -3.80 -0.79 8.80
N ASN A 83 -4.43 0.35 9.07
CA ASN A 83 -5.85 0.60 8.85
C ASN A 83 -6.02 1.72 7.82
N LEU A 84 -6.64 1.39 6.69
CA LEU A 84 -6.96 2.36 5.65
C LEU A 84 -8.46 2.70 5.60
N PHE A 85 -9.18 2.47 6.70
CA PHE A 85 -10.58 2.88 6.83
C PHE A 85 -10.76 4.36 6.49
N GLN A 86 -11.83 4.69 5.76
CA GLN A 86 -12.16 6.06 5.33
C GLN A 86 -11.10 6.76 4.45
N ASN A 87 -10.23 6.02 3.78
CA ASN A 87 -9.33 6.57 2.77
C ASN A 87 -9.90 6.49 1.35
N SER A 88 -9.24 7.19 0.43
CA SER A 88 -9.53 7.14 -1.01
C SER A 88 -8.36 6.52 -1.76
N ILE A 89 -7.77 5.45 -1.21
CA ILE A 89 -6.57 4.79 -1.75
C ILE A 89 -6.82 4.34 -3.19
N LYS A 90 -6.05 4.90 -4.11
CA LYS A 90 -6.06 4.55 -5.54
C LYS A 90 -4.92 3.59 -5.87
N THR A 91 -3.82 3.64 -5.14
CA THR A 91 -2.66 2.80 -5.43
C THR A 91 -1.97 2.38 -4.14
N VAL A 92 -1.60 1.10 -4.10
CA VAL A 92 -0.79 0.50 -3.05
C VAL A 92 0.33 -0.22 -3.78
N SER A 93 1.56 0.31 -3.78
CA SER A 93 2.63 -0.26 -4.59
C SER A 93 3.93 -0.37 -3.82
N ASN A 94 4.68 -1.45 -4.08
CA ASN A 94 6.00 -1.71 -3.52
C ASN A 94 6.01 -1.68 -1.99
N ILE A 95 5.04 -2.36 -1.36
CA ILE A 95 4.96 -2.40 0.09
C ILE A 95 5.44 -3.74 0.61
N ASP A 96 6.52 -3.71 1.37
CA ASP A 96 6.88 -4.81 2.24
C ASP A 96 6.05 -4.74 3.53
N PHE A 97 5.13 -5.68 3.69
CA PHE A 97 4.32 -5.87 4.88
C PHE A 97 4.72 -7.16 5.61
N SER A 98 5.97 -7.61 5.45
CA SER A 98 6.45 -8.85 6.06
C SER A 98 6.27 -8.87 7.58
N ASP A 99 6.40 -7.71 8.22
CA ASP A 99 6.19 -7.49 9.66
C ASP A 99 4.73 -7.20 10.05
N LEU A 100 3.84 -6.99 9.07
CA LEU A 100 2.45 -6.66 9.34
C LEU A 100 1.65 -7.93 9.71
N THR A 101 0.97 -7.88 10.86
CA THR A 101 0.09 -8.95 11.33
C THR A 101 -1.36 -8.73 10.92
N TYR A 102 -1.80 -7.46 10.93
CA TYR A 102 -3.17 -7.05 10.66
C TYR A 102 -3.22 -5.98 9.56
N LEU A 103 -3.91 -6.31 8.48
CA LEU A 103 -4.21 -5.36 7.41
C LEU A 103 -5.72 -5.15 7.35
N TRP A 104 -6.18 -3.99 7.82
CA TRP A 104 -7.59 -3.75 8.10
C TRP A 104 -8.19 -2.68 7.19
N HIS A 105 -9.42 -2.94 6.74
CA HIS A 105 -10.27 -1.99 6.01
C HIS A 105 -9.54 -1.26 4.89
N ILE A 106 -8.73 -1.99 4.10
CA ILE A 106 -7.84 -1.41 3.08
C ILE A 106 -8.62 -0.46 2.14
N PHE A 107 -9.94 -0.68 2.00
CA PHE A 107 -10.78 -0.02 1.00
C PHE A 107 -12.21 0.29 1.46
N GLN A 108 -12.48 0.33 2.77
CA GLN A 108 -13.83 0.69 3.24
C GLN A 108 -13.99 2.21 3.26
N ARG A 109 -14.62 2.74 2.22
CA ARG A 109 -15.28 4.05 2.29
C ARG A 109 -16.66 3.87 2.96
N GLN A 110 -17.09 4.82 3.78
CA GLN A 110 -18.52 4.98 4.01
C GLN A 110 -19.19 5.28 2.66
N VAL A 111 -20.28 4.58 2.40
CA VAL A 111 -21.07 4.63 1.16
C VAL A 111 -21.59 6.05 0.93
N VAL A 112 -20.80 6.90 0.27
CA VAL A 112 -21.32 8.10 -0.38
C VAL A 112 -21.41 7.77 -1.87
N TRP A 113 -22.65 7.50 -2.26
CA TRP A 113 -23.23 7.22 -3.58
C TRP A 113 -22.66 8.05 -4.74
N LYS A 114 -21.43 7.78 -5.18
CA LYS A 114 -20.95 8.23 -6.48
C LYS A 114 -20.11 7.15 -7.15
N SER A 115 -20.56 6.80 -8.34
CA SER A 115 -20.15 5.73 -9.24
C SER A 115 -18.77 5.95 -9.87
N ASP A 116 -17.76 6.29 -9.06
CA ASP A 116 -16.41 6.41 -9.58
C ASP A 116 -15.75 5.03 -9.52
N LEU A 117 -15.45 4.48 -10.69
CA LEU A 117 -14.70 3.26 -10.90
C LEU A 117 -13.29 3.47 -10.37
N PHE A 118 -13.04 3.06 -9.12
CA PHE A 118 -11.70 3.14 -8.54
C PHE A 118 -10.83 2.01 -9.08
N VAL A 119 -9.72 2.36 -9.72
CA VAL A 119 -8.71 1.41 -10.19
C VAL A 119 -7.69 1.26 -9.07
N CYS A 120 -7.90 0.30 -8.15
CA CYS A 120 -6.84 -0.05 -7.23
C CYS A 120 -5.82 -0.93 -7.94
N GLN A 121 -4.60 -0.41 -8.13
CA GLN A 121 -3.43 -1.20 -8.50
C GLN A 121 -2.69 -1.56 -7.22
N ILE A 122 -2.72 -2.85 -6.88
CA ILE A 122 -1.85 -3.41 -5.84
C ILE A 122 -0.59 -3.89 -6.55
N GLY A 123 0.58 -3.37 -6.16
CA GLY A 123 1.90 -3.85 -6.60
C GLY A 123 2.42 -4.98 -5.70
N THR A 124 3.67 -5.40 -5.89
CA THR A 124 4.28 -6.48 -5.11
C THR A 124 4.18 -6.24 -3.60
N LEU A 125 3.27 -6.97 -2.94
CA LEU A 125 3.18 -7.04 -1.48
C LEU A 125 4.04 -8.22 -0.99
N GLY A 126 4.63 -8.13 0.20
CA GLY A 126 5.21 -9.25 0.96
C GLY A 126 4.50 -9.41 2.29
N PHE A 127 3.98 -10.58 2.65
CA PHE A 127 3.49 -10.88 4.00
C PHE A 127 4.06 -12.21 4.48
N ASN A 128 4.57 -12.25 5.72
CA ASN A 128 5.02 -13.49 6.35
C ASN A 128 4.08 -13.93 7.50
N ASN A 129 3.38 -12.99 8.15
CA ASN A 129 2.60 -13.21 9.37
C ASN A 129 1.16 -12.71 9.28
N LEU A 130 0.60 -12.61 8.07
CA LEU A 130 -0.76 -12.08 7.88
C LEU A 130 -1.79 -13.02 8.53
N THR A 131 -2.55 -12.50 9.49
CA THR A 131 -3.64 -13.25 10.13
C THR A 131 -5.02 -12.81 9.66
N CYS A 132 -5.13 -11.63 9.03
CA CYS A 132 -6.39 -11.10 8.52
C CYS A 132 -6.22 -10.29 7.22
N SER A 133 -7.19 -10.43 6.30
CA SER A 133 -7.33 -9.60 5.11
C SER A 133 -8.80 -9.25 4.86
N ASP A 134 -9.18 -7.99 4.98
CA ASP A 134 -10.54 -7.51 4.67
C ASP A 134 -10.54 -6.61 3.42
N ILE A 135 -11.00 -7.18 2.30
CA ILE A 135 -11.19 -6.49 1.02
C ILE A 135 -12.67 -6.38 0.65
N LYS A 136 -13.57 -6.41 1.65
CA LYS A 136 -15.00 -6.19 1.46
C LYS A 136 -15.27 -4.86 0.74
N ASN A 137 -16.15 -4.92 -0.25
CA ASN A 137 -16.66 -3.78 -1.02
C ASN A 137 -15.56 -2.99 -1.72
N CYS A 138 -14.45 -3.65 -2.07
CA CYS A 138 -13.38 -3.02 -2.81
C CYS A 138 -13.51 -3.29 -4.33
N PRO A 139 -13.66 -2.25 -5.17
CA PRO A 139 -13.60 -2.40 -6.62
C PRO A 139 -12.13 -2.54 -7.10
N ILE A 140 -11.43 -3.62 -6.75
CA ILE A 140 -10.06 -3.84 -7.23
C ILE A 140 -10.08 -4.16 -8.73
N SER A 141 -9.39 -3.36 -9.53
CA SER A 141 -9.24 -3.59 -10.98
C SER A 141 -7.95 -4.33 -11.33
N THR A 142 -6.95 -4.30 -10.45
CA THR A 142 -5.65 -4.95 -10.67
C THR A 142 -5.07 -5.38 -9.33
N PHE A 143 -5.03 -6.69 -9.11
CA PHE A 143 -4.47 -7.27 -7.91
C PHE A 143 -3.16 -7.98 -8.26
N VAL A 144 -2.01 -7.32 -8.09
CA VAL A 144 -0.70 -7.95 -8.28
C VAL A 144 -0.07 -8.24 -6.92
N VAL A 145 0.42 -9.45 -6.65
CA VAL A 145 1.17 -9.76 -5.44
C VAL A 145 2.38 -10.67 -5.71
N SER A 146 3.35 -10.67 -4.79
CA SER A 146 4.45 -11.64 -4.85
C SER A 146 3.96 -13.07 -4.60
N ALA A 147 4.77 -14.05 -5.00
CA ALA A 147 4.50 -15.46 -4.70
C ALA A 147 4.38 -15.75 -3.18
N GLY A 148 5.19 -15.08 -2.36
CA GLY A 148 5.13 -15.21 -0.89
C GLY A 148 3.81 -14.68 -0.33
N THR A 149 3.41 -13.49 -0.77
CA THR A 149 2.10 -12.92 -0.39
C THR A 149 0.94 -13.76 -0.86
N PHE A 150 0.99 -14.30 -2.08
CA PHE A 150 -0.04 -15.23 -2.54
C PHE A 150 -0.18 -16.40 -1.56
N GLY A 151 0.93 -17.00 -1.14
CA GLY A 151 0.92 -18.08 -0.15
C GLY A 151 0.32 -17.66 1.19
N ALA A 152 0.71 -16.50 1.72
CA ALA A 152 0.19 -15.97 2.98
C ALA A 152 -1.32 -15.66 2.93
N LEU A 153 -1.77 -14.98 1.87
CA LEU A 153 -3.19 -14.69 1.65
C LEU A 153 -3.99 -15.97 1.47
N ASP A 154 -3.52 -16.88 0.60
CA ASP A 154 -4.23 -18.11 0.29
C ASP A 154 -4.28 -19.08 1.47
N ALA A 155 -3.37 -18.97 2.45
CA ALA A 155 -3.42 -19.74 3.70
C ALA A 155 -4.59 -19.34 4.62
N LEU A 156 -5.10 -18.10 4.52
CA LEU A 156 -6.18 -17.61 5.37
C LEU A 156 -7.46 -18.46 5.23
N GLN A 157 -8.19 -18.61 6.33
CA GLN A 157 -9.55 -19.17 6.32
C GLN A 157 -10.57 -18.05 6.13
N LYS A 158 -11.77 -18.38 5.67
CA LYS A 158 -12.85 -17.37 5.59
C LYS A 158 -13.20 -16.91 7.00
N TRP A 159 -13.27 -15.60 7.21
CA TRP A 159 -13.63 -15.03 8.51
C TRP A 159 -15.02 -15.53 8.95
N ALA A 160 -15.11 -15.96 10.21
CA ALA A 160 -16.32 -16.54 10.79
C ALA A 160 -17.43 -15.51 11.10
N GLY A 161 -17.16 -14.21 10.91
CA GLY A 161 -18.10 -13.14 11.24
C GLY A 161 -18.06 -12.70 12.71
N ASP A 162 -17.08 -13.18 13.47
CA ASP A 162 -16.87 -12.79 14.87
C ASP A 162 -16.07 -11.49 14.96
N ALA A 163 -16.71 -10.42 15.45
CA ALA A 163 -16.08 -9.12 15.62
C ALA A 163 -15.00 -9.10 16.72
N THR A 164 -14.98 -10.09 17.61
CA THR A 164 -13.99 -10.23 18.68
C THR A 164 -12.73 -10.99 18.22
N VAL A 165 -12.85 -11.77 17.14
CA VAL A 165 -11.77 -12.56 16.54
C VAL A 165 -11.61 -12.16 15.07
N VAL A 166 -10.74 -11.20 14.84
CA VAL A 166 -10.45 -10.65 13.50
C VAL A 166 -9.37 -11.48 12.83
N THR A 167 -9.68 -12.76 12.53
CA THR A 167 -8.79 -13.67 11.80
C THR A 167 -9.44 -14.21 10.54
N GLY A 168 -8.63 -14.43 9.51
CA GLY A 168 -9.08 -14.91 8.21
C GLY A 168 -9.34 -13.79 7.20
N PHE A 169 -9.95 -14.15 6.07
CA PHE A 169 -10.23 -13.22 4.99
C PHE A 169 -11.72 -12.87 4.88
N ARG A 170 -12.01 -11.68 4.36
CA ARG A 170 -13.36 -11.24 4.01
C ARG A 170 -13.36 -10.58 2.64
N VAL A 171 -14.28 -11.04 1.78
CA VAL A 171 -14.51 -10.51 0.43
C VAL A 171 -16.00 -10.61 0.10
N THR A 172 -16.52 -9.68 -0.70
CA THR A 172 -17.96 -9.56 -0.99
C THR A 172 -18.32 -9.47 -2.47
N GLN A 173 -17.34 -9.56 -3.35
CA GLN A 173 -17.53 -9.50 -4.80
C GLN A 173 -16.37 -10.17 -5.52
N ASP A 174 -16.59 -10.47 -6.81
CA ASP A 174 -15.54 -10.96 -7.69
C ASP A 174 -14.49 -9.88 -7.94
N ILE A 175 -13.25 -10.32 -8.15
CA ILE A 175 -12.11 -9.47 -8.50
C ILE A 175 -11.43 -10.10 -9.71
N ALA A 176 -11.43 -9.35 -10.82
CA ALA A 176 -10.88 -9.79 -12.08
C ALA A 176 -9.57 -9.03 -12.38
N THR A 177 -8.44 -9.73 -12.34
CA THR A 177 -7.16 -9.17 -12.80
C THR A 177 -7.05 -9.33 -14.31
N LYS A 178 -6.70 -8.25 -15.01
CA LYS A 178 -6.54 -8.25 -16.47
C LYS A 178 -5.31 -9.06 -16.88
N ALA A 179 -5.49 -9.98 -17.84
CA ALA A 179 -4.42 -10.84 -18.35
C ALA A 179 -3.26 -10.04 -18.95
N ASP A 180 -3.55 -8.97 -19.70
CA ASP A 180 -2.52 -8.13 -20.31
C ASP A 180 -1.68 -7.41 -19.26
N THR A 181 -2.33 -6.84 -18.24
CA THR A 181 -1.64 -6.21 -17.10
C THR A 181 -0.76 -7.22 -16.37
N CYS A 182 -1.25 -8.44 -16.17
CA CYS A 182 -0.46 -9.47 -15.51
C CYS A 182 0.77 -9.90 -16.33
N SER A 183 0.57 -10.11 -17.63
CA SER A 183 1.63 -10.51 -18.56
C SER A 183 2.70 -9.43 -18.73
N ALA A 184 2.30 -8.15 -18.74
CA ALA A 184 3.21 -7.00 -18.78
C ALA A 184 4.12 -6.93 -17.55
N ASN A 185 3.70 -7.51 -16.42
CA ASN A 185 4.50 -7.64 -15.20
C ASN A 185 5.21 -9.00 -15.10
N HIS A 186 5.27 -9.76 -16.21
CA HIS A 186 5.83 -11.12 -16.28
C HIS A 186 5.21 -12.11 -15.27
N GLY A 187 3.99 -11.82 -14.79
CA GLY A 187 3.28 -12.65 -13.83
C GLY A 187 2.38 -13.69 -14.48
N LYS A 188 1.64 -14.43 -13.65
CA LYS A 188 0.65 -15.42 -14.07
C LYS A 188 -0.60 -15.28 -13.24
N ILE A 189 -1.76 -15.24 -13.89
CA ILE A 189 -3.03 -15.20 -13.17
C ILE A 189 -3.18 -16.46 -12.32
N LYS A 190 -3.50 -16.27 -11.03
CA LYS A 190 -3.91 -17.33 -10.10
C LYS A 190 -5.20 -16.95 -9.41
N GLN A 191 -5.90 -17.95 -8.91
CA GLN A 191 -7.11 -17.78 -8.12
C GLN A 191 -6.75 -17.82 -6.63
N LEU A 192 -7.10 -16.77 -5.88
CA LEU A 192 -7.03 -16.75 -4.43
C LEU A 192 -8.27 -17.40 -3.82
N TRP A 193 -8.07 -18.08 -2.69
CA TRP A 193 -9.13 -18.64 -1.86
C TRP A 193 -10.06 -19.60 -2.59
N LYS A 194 -9.51 -20.33 -3.57
CA LYS A 194 -10.24 -21.32 -4.34
C LYS A 194 -10.90 -22.34 -3.40
N GLY A 195 -12.22 -22.47 -3.48
CA GLY A 195 -13.02 -23.36 -2.62
C GLY A 195 -13.29 -22.83 -1.21
N LYS A 196 -12.73 -21.68 -0.81
CA LYS A 196 -12.99 -21.04 0.50
C LYS A 196 -14.04 -19.93 0.43
N THR A 197 -14.37 -19.47 -0.77
CA THR A 197 -15.37 -18.43 -1.03
C THR A 197 -16.15 -18.71 -2.31
N GLN A 198 -17.34 -18.13 -2.44
CA GLN A 198 -18.17 -18.19 -3.65
C GLN A 198 -17.72 -17.20 -4.73
N TYR A 199 -16.90 -16.21 -4.35
CA TYR A 199 -16.43 -15.16 -5.25
C TYR A 199 -15.16 -15.59 -6.00
N SER A 200 -15.07 -15.21 -7.27
CA SER A 200 -13.89 -15.45 -8.10
C SER A 200 -12.88 -14.33 -7.92
N ILE A 201 -11.80 -14.61 -7.19
CA ILE A 201 -10.73 -13.64 -6.90
C ILE A 201 -9.50 -14.05 -7.70
N THR A 202 -9.23 -13.32 -8.78
CA THR A 202 -8.05 -13.53 -9.62
C THR A 202 -7.00 -12.46 -9.38
N GLN A 203 -5.75 -12.88 -9.28
CA GLN A 203 -4.59 -12.04 -8.99
C GLN A 203 -3.44 -12.37 -9.94
N CYS A 204 -2.53 -11.43 -10.13
CA CYS A 204 -1.25 -11.62 -10.79
C CYS A 204 -0.15 -11.79 -9.73
#